data_AF-A0A3A9VVR9-F1
#
_entry.id   AF-A0A3A9VVR9-F1
#
_cell.length_a   1.000
_cell.length_b   1.000
_cell.length_c   1.000
_cell.angle_alpha   90.00
_cell.angle_beta   90.00
_cell.angle_gamma   90.00
#
_symmetry.space_group_name_H-M   'P 1'
#
loop_
_entity.id
_entity.type
_entity.pdbx_description
1 polymer ?
#
loop_
_entity_poly.entity_id
_entity_poly.type
_entity_poly.pdbx_seq_one_letter_code
_entity_poly.pdbx_strand_id
1 'polypeptide(L)'
;MTLFKKISLVFFTTLFLISCENEPYDLFSNLQKIDSDSSLFNSIKTISTNDDKTEPVCVIFIYPFNVYTFDDNSEVVGSRIINNNVEFVSLLGQTEEINGAIGLSYPITSTLEDGSTLSIDDNAELKETIEACIETEIIGNCNNILEEENCIWTINSLTENKEYNNSLLDFYQDGTGIFYHKGDAYRTSWVSLFIEEKLHINIHLEGESQTAQDWNFDWEAIITEDDTIEITNQDKKYTIQKKCAVENSCDYVEFRECALEGFDDKAEFTLDGYKECIVSLQENINTDAEVTFFSTYADAEEEQNILDASTYTNTTNPQLVFAKIRNSETNVSKIIRIVLFVEACNNPDAS
;
A
#
# COMPACT_ATOMS: atom_id res chain seq x y z
N MET A 1 14.83 67.17 -84.09
CA MET A 1 15.79 66.50 -83.20
C MET A 1 15.48 67.00 -81.80
N THR A 2 14.92 66.13 -80.94
CA THR A 2 14.78 66.26 -79.46
C THR A 2 13.96 67.47 -78.94
N LEU A 3 13.08 67.42 -77.92
CA LEU A 3 13.07 66.61 -76.71
C LEU A 3 11.75 66.86 -75.90
N PHE A 4 11.24 65.80 -75.25
CA PHE A 4 10.34 65.70 -74.07
C PHE A 4 8.87 66.19 -74.05
N LYS A 5 7.98 65.18 -74.13
CA LYS A 5 6.61 65.12 -73.57
C LYS A 5 6.61 65.36 -72.05
N LYS A 6 5.76 66.27 -71.56
CA LYS A 6 5.31 66.28 -70.15
C LYS A 6 4.12 65.33 -70.01
N ILE A 7 4.31 64.21 -69.30
CA ILE A 7 3.23 63.36 -68.80
C ILE A 7 3.08 63.68 -67.32
N SER A 8 1.93 64.24 -66.95
CA SER A 8 1.56 64.51 -65.57
C SER A 8 1.13 63.19 -64.92
N LEU A 9 1.98 62.64 -64.05
CA LEU A 9 1.67 61.45 -63.25
C LEU A 9 0.77 61.88 -62.09
N VAL A 10 -0.54 61.61 -62.19
CA VAL A 10 -1.46 61.73 -61.06
C VAL A 10 -1.25 60.51 -60.18
N PHE A 11 -0.66 60.72 -59.01
CA PHE A 11 -0.44 59.70 -57.99
C PHE A 11 -1.78 59.44 -57.28
N PHE A 12 -2.49 58.38 -57.70
CA PHE A 12 -3.70 57.92 -57.03
C PHE A 12 -3.26 57.11 -55.80
N THR A 13 -3.15 57.77 -54.64
CA THR A 13 -2.98 57.10 -53.35
C THR A 13 -4.22 56.26 -53.06
N THR A 14 -4.15 54.97 -53.37
CA THR A 14 -5.04 53.94 -52.87
C THR A 14 -4.88 53.87 -51.35
N LEU A 15 -5.85 54.44 -50.63
CA LEU A 15 -6.04 54.20 -49.21
C LEU A 15 -6.41 52.72 -49.05
N PHE A 16 -5.45 51.88 -48.70
CA PHE A 16 -5.73 50.56 -48.16
C PHE A 16 -6.41 50.78 -46.80
N LEU A 17 -7.73 50.63 -46.76
CA LEU A 17 -8.44 50.35 -45.52
C LEU A 17 -7.97 48.96 -45.09
N ILE A 18 -6.98 48.92 -44.18
CA ILE A 18 -6.68 47.73 -43.42
C ILE A 18 -7.91 47.51 -42.54
N SER A 19 -8.80 46.64 -43.01
CA SER A 19 -9.82 46.04 -42.17
C SER A 19 -9.08 45.26 -41.08
N CYS A 20 -9.10 45.76 -39.85
CA CYS A 20 -8.91 44.89 -38.70
C CYS A 20 -10.16 44.00 -38.65
N GLU A 21 -10.10 42.83 -39.29
CA GLU A 21 -10.96 41.73 -38.86
C GLU A 21 -10.52 41.41 -37.42
N ASN A 22 -11.31 41.90 -36.46
CA ASN A 22 -11.29 41.32 -35.13
C ASN A 22 -11.83 39.89 -35.31
N GLU A 23 -10.93 38.92 -35.47
CA GLU A 23 -11.29 37.53 -35.22
C GLU A 23 -11.87 37.47 -33.80
N PRO A 24 -13.11 36.96 -33.62
CA PRO A 24 -13.63 36.73 -32.29
C PRO A 24 -12.72 35.72 -31.60
N TYR A 25 -12.02 36.18 -30.57
CA TYR A 25 -11.24 35.32 -29.70
C TYR A 25 -12.21 34.35 -29.02
N ASP A 26 -12.19 33.09 -29.43
CA ASP A 26 -13.06 32.06 -28.87
C ASP A 26 -12.56 31.72 -27.46
N LEU A 27 -13.18 32.36 -26.47
CA LEU A 27 -12.86 32.26 -25.06
C LEU A 27 -12.93 30.81 -24.52
N PHE A 28 -13.61 29.91 -25.24
CA PHE A 28 -13.89 28.53 -24.83
C PHE A 28 -13.21 27.47 -25.70
N SER A 29 -12.44 27.88 -26.71
CA SER A 29 -11.76 26.97 -27.65
C SER A 29 -10.82 25.94 -27.00
N ASN A 30 -10.31 26.24 -25.79
CA ASN A 30 -9.44 25.35 -25.03
C ASN A 30 -10.15 24.70 -23.83
N LEU A 31 -11.46 24.91 -23.67
CA LEU A 31 -12.21 24.35 -22.55
C LEU A 31 -12.42 22.85 -22.76
N GLN A 32 -11.90 22.06 -21.83
CA GLN A 32 -11.96 20.61 -21.92
C GLN A 32 -13.23 20.09 -21.26
N LYS A 33 -13.94 19.21 -21.97
CA LYS A 33 -15.19 18.60 -21.53
C LYS A 33 -14.92 17.38 -20.66
N ILE A 34 -15.70 17.24 -19.59
CA ILE A 34 -15.74 16.08 -18.69
C ILE A 34 -17.19 15.59 -18.64
N ASP A 35 -17.48 14.51 -19.36
CA ASP A 35 -18.79 13.87 -19.37
C ASP A 35 -19.08 13.17 -18.02
N SER A 36 -20.34 13.19 -17.58
CA SER A 36 -20.74 12.64 -16.28
C SER A 36 -20.56 11.12 -16.14
N ASP A 37 -20.45 10.39 -17.25
CA ASP A 37 -20.15 8.95 -17.29
C ASP A 37 -18.64 8.65 -17.39
N SER A 38 -17.80 9.69 -17.48
CA SER A 38 -16.34 9.52 -17.56
C SER A 38 -15.72 9.09 -16.24
N SER A 39 -14.59 8.39 -16.31
CA SER A 39 -13.83 8.00 -15.11
C SER A 39 -13.37 9.22 -14.31
N LEU A 40 -12.90 10.27 -15.00
CA LEU A 40 -12.48 11.53 -14.38
C LEU A 40 -13.60 12.19 -13.58
N PHE A 41 -14.82 12.23 -14.12
CA PHE A 41 -15.98 12.78 -13.40
C PHE A 41 -16.25 12.01 -12.11
N ASN A 42 -16.22 10.68 -12.18
CA ASN A 42 -16.40 9.82 -11.01
C ASN A 42 -15.30 10.05 -9.97
N SER A 43 -14.04 10.15 -10.37
CA SER A 43 -12.93 10.44 -9.46
C SER A 43 -13.08 11.80 -8.79
N ILE A 44 -13.39 12.87 -9.55
CA ILE A 44 -13.65 14.21 -9.01
C ILE A 44 -14.81 14.18 -8.00
N LYS A 45 -15.88 13.47 -8.33
CA LYS A 45 -17.04 13.32 -7.44
C LYS A 45 -16.63 12.65 -6.14
N THR A 46 -15.98 11.48 -6.20
CA THR A 46 -15.52 10.71 -5.04
C THR A 46 -14.70 11.57 -4.08
N ILE A 47 -13.64 12.23 -4.56
CA ILE A 47 -12.77 13.06 -3.71
C ILE A 47 -13.49 14.30 -3.15
N SER A 48 -14.51 14.80 -3.86
CA SER A 48 -15.29 15.96 -3.40
C SER A 48 -16.38 15.57 -2.40
N THR A 49 -16.91 14.34 -2.47
CA THR A 49 -17.98 13.84 -1.58
C THR A 49 -17.50 13.23 -0.27
N ASN A 50 -16.19 13.00 -0.09
CA ASN A 50 -15.65 12.48 1.17
C ASN A 50 -15.90 13.48 2.32
N ASP A 51 -17.08 13.36 2.94
CA ASP A 51 -17.55 14.11 4.11
C ASP A 51 -17.07 13.50 5.44
N ASP A 52 -16.43 12.31 5.40
CA ASP A 52 -15.82 11.70 6.59
C ASP A 52 -14.52 12.43 6.93
N LYS A 53 -14.65 13.38 7.85
CA LYS A 53 -13.58 14.24 8.39
C LYS A 53 -12.44 13.49 9.08
N THR A 54 -12.45 12.16 9.04
CA THR A 54 -11.46 11.29 9.68
C THR A 54 -10.35 10.87 8.73
N GLU A 55 -10.57 10.91 7.41
CA GLU A 55 -9.56 10.51 6.43
C GLU A 55 -9.05 11.75 5.67
N PRO A 56 -7.73 12.04 5.72
CA PRO A 56 -7.16 13.12 4.94
C PRO A 56 -7.27 12.76 3.45
N VAL A 57 -7.80 13.69 2.64
CA VAL A 57 -7.82 13.57 1.18
C VAL A 57 -6.59 14.29 0.62
N CYS A 58 -5.71 13.60 -0.11
CA CYS A 58 -4.44 14.19 -0.58
C CYS A 58 -4.58 15.21 -1.72
N VAL A 59 -5.78 15.39 -2.30
CA VAL A 59 -6.09 16.46 -3.27
C VAL A 59 -7.21 17.33 -2.72
N ILE A 60 -6.89 18.58 -2.39
CA ILE A 60 -7.85 19.56 -1.87
C ILE A 60 -7.98 20.70 -2.87
N PHE A 61 -9.15 20.80 -3.52
CA PHE A 61 -9.45 21.92 -4.41
C PHE A 61 -9.42 23.25 -3.66
N ILE A 62 -8.63 24.21 -4.15
CA ILE A 62 -8.64 25.58 -3.65
C ILE A 62 -9.74 26.36 -4.37
N TYR A 63 -10.73 26.79 -3.59
CA TYR A 63 -11.83 27.64 -4.07
C TYR A 63 -11.46 29.13 -4.00
N PRO A 64 -12.07 30.00 -4.85
CA PRO A 64 -13.08 29.70 -5.86
C PRO A 64 -12.51 29.40 -7.26
N PHE A 65 -13.25 28.63 -8.07
CA PHE A 65 -12.97 28.43 -9.49
C PHE A 65 -14.27 28.40 -10.32
N ASN A 66 -14.14 28.63 -11.63
CA ASN A 66 -15.27 28.60 -12.56
C ASN A 66 -15.49 27.20 -13.13
N VAL A 67 -16.75 26.77 -13.13
CA VAL A 67 -17.21 25.56 -13.82
C VAL A 67 -18.19 25.94 -14.91
N TYR A 68 -18.00 25.35 -16.08
CA TYR A 68 -18.84 25.51 -17.25
C TYR A 68 -19.70 24.27 -17.44
N THR A 69 -20.90 24.44 -17.98
CA THR A 69 -21.81 23.33 -18.31
C THR A 69 -22.01 23.26 -19.81
N PHE A 70 -22.03 22.05 -20.34
CA PHE A 70 -22.24 21.79 -21.76
C PHE A 70 -23.64 21.27 -22.06
N ASP A 71 -24.14 21.53 -23.26
CA ASP A 71 -25.29 20.85 -23.82
C ASP A 71 -24.91 19.56 -24.59
N ASP A 72 -25.91 18.90 -25.17
CA ASP A 72 -25.77 17.70 -25.97
C ASP A 72 -24.85 17.88 -27.20
N ASN A 73 -24.72 19.11 -27.72
CA ASN A 73 -23.84 19.42 -28.84
C ASN A 73 -22.41 19.76 -28.41
N SER A 74 -22.10 19.62 -27.11
CA SER A 74 -20.82 20.02 -26.52
C SER A 74 -20.54 21.53 -26.64
N GLU A 75 -21.61 22.35 -26.70
CA GLU A 75 -21.49 23.80 -26.61
C GLU A 75 -21.67 24.27 -25.15
N VAL A 76 -20.91 25.29 -24.76
CA VAL A 76 -21.02 25.88 -23.42
C VAL A 76 -22.35 26.63 -23.30
N VAL A 77 -23.24 26.18 -22.43
CA VAL A 77 -24.55 26.79 -22.20
C VAL A 77 -24.66 27.54 -20.86
N GLY A 78 -23.66 27.39 -20.00
CA GLY A 78 -23.66 28.00 -18.68
C GLY A 78 -22.28 28.06 -18.04
N SER A 79 -22.14 28.96 -17.07
CA SER A 79 -20.98 29.02 -16.18
C SER A 79 -21.42 29.37 -14.77
N ARG A 80 -20.69 28.85 -13.78
CA ARG A 80 -20.94 29.09 -12.37
C ARG A 80 -19.61 29.19 -11.62
N ILE A 81 -19.50 30.19 -10.75
CA ILE A 81 -18.39 30.29 -9.79
C ILE A 81 -18.70 29.36 -8.62
N ILE A 82 -17.79 28.46 -8.30
CA ILE A 82 -17.88 27.52 -7.18
C ILE A 82 -17.01 28.05 -6.05
N ASN A 83 -17.61 28.31 -4.89
CA ASN A 83 -16.95 28.98 -3.76
C ASN A 83 -16.56 28.04 -2.62
N ASN A 84 -17.06 26.81 -2.62
CA ASN A 84 -16.83 25.84 -1.57
C ASN A 84 -17.20 24.43 -2.06
N ASN A 85 -16.82 23.42 -1.27
CA ASN A 85 -17.07 22.02 -1.58
C ASN A 85 -18.55 21.67 -1.74
N VAL A 86 -19.42 22.26 -0.91
CA VAL A 86 -20.87 22.00 -0.95
C VAL A 86 -21.47 22.45 -2.29
N GLU A 87 -21.05 23.60 -2.81
CA GLU A 87 -21.45 24.07 -4.13
C GLU A 87 -20.96 23.16 -5.24
N PHE A 88 -19.74 22.63 -5.13
CA PHE A 88 -19.16 21.77 -6.14
C PHE A 88 -19.87 20.42 -6.22
N VAL A 89 -20.00 19.73 -5.08
CA VAL A 89 -20.72 18.45 -4.97
C VAL A 89 -22.15 18.58 -5.46
N SER A 90 -22.84 19.67 -5.12
CA SER A 90 -24.20 19.92 -5.59
C SER A 90 -24.27 20.08 -7.12
N LEU A 91 -23.28 20.74 -7.73
CA LEU A 91 -23.21 20.85 -9.18
C LEU A 91 -22.95 19.48 -9.83
N LEU A 92 -21.99 18.71 -9.31
CA LEU A 92 -21.67 17.37 -9.82
C LEU A 92 -22.90 16.45 -9.78
N GLY A 93 -23.65 16.44 -8.67
CA GLY A 93 -24.89 15.67 -8.58
C GLY A 93 -25.93 16.07 -9.62
N GLN A 94 -26.12 17.38 -9.86
CA GLN A 94 -27.05 17.87 -10.88
C GLN A 94 -26.59 17.49 -12.30
N THR A 95 -25.30 17.55 -12.59
CA THR A 95 -24.76 17.16 -13.90
C THR A 95 -24.98 15.66 -14.17
N GLU A 96 -24.76 14.81 -13.17
CA GLU A 96 -24.99 13.37 -13.28
C GLU A 96 -26.46 13.03 -13.51
N GLU A 97 -27.39 13.66 -12.77
CA GLU A 97 -28.84 13.43 -12.91
C GLU A 97 -29.36 13.67 -14.33
N ILE A 98 -28.72 14.59 -15.06
CA ILE A 98 -29.10 14.94 -16.44
C ILE A 98 -28.21 14.27 -17.50
N ASN A 99 -27.29 13.37 -17.12
CA ASN A 99 -26.24 12.84 -18.00
C ASN A 99 -25.48 13.94 -18.77
N GLY A 100 -25.20 15.05 -18.08
CA GLY A 100 -24.57 16.23 -18.67
C GLY A 100 -23.04 16.14 -18.66
N ALA A 101 -22.41 17.28 -18.91
CA ALA A 101 -20.96 17.42 -18.81
C ALA A 101 -20.56 18.78 -18.24
N ILE A 102 -19.39 18.81 -17.61
CA ILE A 102 -18.78 20.02 -17.08
C ILE A 102 -17.45 20.33 -17.78
N GLY A 103 -16.98 21.56 -17.62
CA GLY A 103 -15.61 21.98 -17.95
C GLY A 103 -15.05 22.83 -16.83
N LEU A 104 -13.79 22.62 -16.49
CA LEU A 104 -13.11 23.38 -15.43
C LEU A 104 -12.31 24.52 -16.04
N SER A 105 -12.32 25.67 -15.37
CA SER A 105 -11.48 26.81 -15.74
C SER A 105 -10.06 26.59 -15.24
N TYR A 106 -9.26 25.87 -16.02
CA TYR A 106 -7.84 25.71 -15.74
C TYR A 106 -7.06 27.04 -15.85
N PRO A 107 -5.95 27.20 -15.10
CA PRO A 107 -5.44 26.25 -14.13
C PRO A 107 -6.27 26.21 -12.84
N ILE A 108 -6.37 25.04 -12.21
CA ILE A 108 -6.89 24.89 -10.84
C ILE A 108 -5.74 24.62 -9.88
N THR A 109 -5.89 25.02 -8.62
CA THR A 109 -4.85 24.82 -7.62
C THR A 109 -5.31 23.80 -6.58
N SER A 110 -4.42 22.89 -6.22
CA SER A 110 -4.58 21.92 -5.13
C SER A 110 -3.53 22.16 -4.05
N THR A 111 -3.83 21.80 -2.81
CA THR A 111 -2.83 21.69 -1.73
C THR A 111 -2.49 20.22 -1.51
N LEU A 112 -1.19 19.90 -1.48
CA LEU A 112 -0.68 18.57 -1.16
C LEU A 112 -0.51 18.40 0.36
N GLU A 113 -0.28 17.17 0.84
CA GLU A 113 -0.12 16.86 2.26
C GLU A 113 1.00 17.66 2.96
N ASP A 114 2.08 17.99 2.24
CA ASP A 114 3.21 18.77 2.76
C ASP A 114 2.91 20.29 2.86
N GLY A 115 1.70 20.70 2.50
CA GLY A 115 1.26 22.10 2.49
C GLY A 115 1.73 22.90 1.27
N SER A 116 2.43 22.27 0.32
CA SER A 116 2.75 22.89 -0.96
C SER A 116 1.52 22.94 -1.88
N THR A 117 1.57 23.82 -2.88
CA THR A 117 0.48 23.99 -3.85
C THR A 117 0.88 23.42 -5.20
N LEU A 118 0.01 22.60 -5.80
CA LEU A 118 0.11 22.08 -7.15
C LEU A 118 -0.84 22.86 -8.07
N SER A 119 -0.35 23.33 -9.21
CA SER A 119 -1.18 23.87 -10.30
C SER A 119 -1.48 22.74 -11.28
N ILE A 120 -2.72 22.62 -11.69
CA ILE A 120 -3.20 21.60 -12.64
C ILE A 120 -3.77 22.36 -13.83
N ASP A 121 -3.29 22.06 -15.02
CA ASP A 121 -3.50 22.87 -16.22
C ASP A 121 -4.52 22.25 -17.20
N ASP A 122 -4.84 20.96 -17.05
CA ASP A 122 -5.82 20.27 -17.90
C ASP A 122 -6.49 19.03 -17.28
N ASN A 123 -7.42 18.41 -18.02
CA ASN A 123 -8.13 17.21 -17.58
C ASN A 123 -7.21 15.99 -17.44
N ALA A 124 -6.14 15.90 -18.22
CA ALA A 124 -5.23 14.75 -18.17
C ALA A 124 -4.37 14.82 -16.90
N GLU A 125 -3.81 15.98 -16.60
CA GLU A 125 -3.06 16.25 -15.37
C GLU A 125 -3.96 16.13 -14.14
N LEU A 126 -5.21 16.62 -14.20
CA LEU A 126 -6.17 16.43 -13.12
C LEU A 126 -6.44 14.95 -12.86
N LYS A 127 -6.64 14.17 -13.93
CA LYS A 127 -6.89 12.73 -13.84
C LYS A 127 -5.70 12.03 -13.18
N GLU A 128 -4.50 12.25 -13.69
CA GLU A 128 -3.26 11.65 -13.16
C GLU A 128 -3.03 12.03 -11.69
N THR A 129 -3.28 13.29 -11.34
CA THR A 129 -3.13 13.79 -9.96
C THR A 129 -4.09 13.09 -9.00
N ILE A 130 -5.37 12.96 -9.38
CA ILE A 130 -6.37 12.32 -8.52
C ILE A 130 -6.10 10.81 -8.40
N GLU A 131 -5.76 10.15 -9.50
CA GLU A 131 -5.45 8.72 -9.51
C GLU A 131 -4.24 8.41 -8.63
N ALA A 132 -3.12 9.12 -8.81
CA ALA A 132 -1.94 8.96 -7.97
C ALA A 132 -2.21 9.21 -6.48
N CYS A 133 -3.10 10.16 -6.17
CA CYS A 133 -3.55 10.45 -4.81
C CYS A 133 -4.30 9.25 -4.21
N ILE A 134 -5.32 8.74 -4.91
CA ILE A 134 -6.10 7.57 -4.47
C ILE A 134 -5.20 6.34 -4.29
N GLU A 135 -4.30 6.09 -5.23
CA GLU A 135 -3.35 4.98 -5.15
C GLU A 135 -2.45 5.08 -3.91
N THR A 136 -1.94 6.28 -3.61
CA THR A 136 -1.09 6.53 -2.43
C THR A 136 -1.84 6.31 -1.12
N GLU A 137 -3.10 6.77 -1.03
CA GLU A 137 -3.96 6.56 0.14
C GLU A 137 -4.22 5.05 0.37
N ILE A 138 -4.53 4.31 -0.69
CA ILE A 138 -4.78 2.87 -0.61
C ILE A 138 -3.50 2.11 -0.20
N ILE A 139 -2.34 2.47 -0.74
CA ILE A 139 -1.04 1.93 -0.32
C ILE A 139 -0.81 2.19 1.18
N GLY A 140 -1.02 3.44 1.62
CA GLY A 140 -0.85 3.83 3.01
C GLY A 140 -1.77 3.04 3.94
N ASN A 141 -3.05 2.91 3.59
CA ASN A 141 -4.00 2.10 4.34
C ASN A 141 -3.58 0.61 4.39
N CYS A 142 -3.18 0.05 3.24
CA CYS A 142 -2.69 -1.33 3.17
C CYS A 142 -1.49 -1.55 4.11
N ASN A 143 -0.49 -0.66 4.08
CA ASN A 143 0.68 -0.75 4.97
C ASN A 143 0.28 -0.65 6.43
N ASN A 144 -0.57 0.32 6.79
CA ASN A 144 -1.06 0.48 8.15
C ASN A 144 -1.77 -0.78 8.67
N ILE A 145 -2.55 -1.44 7.81
CA ILE A 145 -3.24 -2.68 8.14
C ILE A 145 -2.23 -3.82 8.33
N LEU A 146 -1.26 -3.97 7.42
CA LEU A 146 -0.26 -5.04 7.42
C LEU A 146 0.69 -4.95 8.63
N GLU A 147 1.11 -3.73 8.99
CA GLU A 147 2.12 -3.41 10.00
C GLU A 147 1.55 -3.16 11.40
N GLU A 148 0.27 -3.49 11.63
CA GLU A 148 -0.37 -3.28 12.93
C GLU A 148 0.33 -4.09 14.04
N GLU A 149 0.68 -3.41 15.13
CA GLU A 149 1.44 -4.01 16.23
C GLU A 149 0.70 -5.19 16.88
N ASN A 150 1.44 -6.24 17.27
CA ASN A 150 0.92 -7.44 17.92
C ASN A 150 -0.13 -8.19 17.09
N CYS A 151 -0.01 -8.13 15.76
CA CYS A 151 -0.88 -8.84 14.82
C CYS A 151 -0.07 -9.81 13.94
N ILE A 152 -0.70 -10.92 13.60
CA ILE A 152 -0.19 -11.85 12.58
C ILE A 152 -1.25 -12.23 11.57
N TRP A 153 -0.78 -12.64 10.41
CA TRP A 153 -1.60 -12.99 9.28
C TRP A 153 -1.61 -14.50 9.08
N THR A 154 -2.78 -15.13 9.27
CA THR A 154 -2.97 -16.55 8.97
C THR A 154 -3.35 -16.72 7.50
N ILE A 155 -2.67 -17.64 6.81
CA ILE A 155 -2.89 -17.92 5.39
C ILE A 155 -3.91 -19.04 5.22
N ASN A 156 -4.92 -18.81 4.37
CA ASN A 156 -5.92 -19.80 4.01
C ASN A 156 -6.12 -19.83 2.49
N SER A 157 -5.91 -20.99 1.88
CA SER A 157 -6.12 -21.16 0.45
C SER A 157 -7.60 -21.16 0.09
N LEU A 158 -7.93 -20.40 -0.95
CA LEU A 158 -9.24 -20.37 -1.61
C LEU A 158 -9.34 -21.36 -2.78
N THR A 159 -8.29 -22.15 -3.03
CA THR A 159 -8.22 -23.14 -4.10
C THR A 159 -8.30 -24.57 -3.56
N GLU A 160 -8.23 -25.59 -4.44
CA GLU A 160 -8.12 -26.99 -4.02
C GLU A 160 -6.79 -27.30 -3.32
N ASN A 161 -5.72 -26.56 -3.64
CA ASN A 161 -4.41 -26.75 -3.02
C ASN A 161 -4.40 -26.12 -1.62
N LYS A 162 -4.32 -26.95 -0.58
CA LYS A 162 -4.29 -26.52 0.83
C LYS A 162 -2.89 -26.51 1.46
N GLU A 163 -1.83 -26.61 0.65
CA GLU A 163 -0.46 -26.79 1.15
C GLU A 163 -0.09 -25.75 2.22
N TYR A 164 -0.37 -24.47 1.95
CA TYR A 164 -0.01 -23.34 2.81
C TYR A 164 -1.07 -22.92 3.83
N ASN A 165 -2.15 -23.71 4.00
CA ASN A 165 -3.13 -23.40 5.04
C ASN A 165 -2.46 -23.36 6.42
N ASN A 166 -2.88 -22.40 7.24
CA ASN A 166 -2.38 -22.15 8.60
C ASN A 166 -0.90 -21.73 8.66
N SER A 167 -0.30 -21.38 7.52
CA SER A 167 0.98 -20.65 7.52
C SER A 167 0.76 -19.26 8.09
N LEU A 168 1.81 -18.68 8.65
CA LEU A 168 1.76 -17.38 9.29
C LEU A 168 2.67 -16.39 8.55
N LEU A 169 2.22 -15.16 8.48
CA LEU A 169 2.98 -14.00 8.01
C LEU A 169 2.99 -12.95 9.11
N ASP A 170 4.17 -12.43 9.40
CA ASP A 170 4.37 -11.31 10.31
C ASP A 170 5.11 -10.22 9.53
N PHE A 171 4.52 -9.02 9.46
CA PHE A 171 5.03 -7.90 8.68
C PHE A 171 5.55 -6.82 9.63
N TYR A 172 6.78 -6.36 9.38
CA TYR A 172 7.42 -5.31 10.14
C TYR A 172 7.40 -3.98 9.38
N GLN A 173 7.44 -2.87 10.13
CA GLN A 173 7.40 -1.49 9.62
C GLN A 173 8.59 -1.10 8.73
N ASP A 174 9.66 -1.90 8.71
CA ASP A 174 10.85 -1.64 7.90
C ASP A 174 10.80 -2.32 6.52
N GLY A 175 9.64 -2.86 6.13
CA GLY A 175 9.45 -3.60 4.88
C GLY A 175 10.02 -5.02 4.92
N THR A 176 10.37 -5.52 6.12
CA THR A 176 10.76 -6.91 6.34
C THR A 176 9.68 -7.66 7.12
N GLY A 177 9.92 -8.94 7.40
CA GLY A 177 8.98 -9.78 8.11
C GLY A 177 9.43 -11.22 8.20
N ILE A 178 8.56 -12.07 8.71
CA ILE A 178 8.76 -13.52 8.81
C ILE A 178 7.57 -14.26 8.19
N PHE A 179 7.87 -15.21 7.31
CA PHE A 179 6.91 -16.21 6.85
C PHE A 179 7.19 -17.53 7.55
N TYR A 180 6.18 -18.11 8.20
CA TYR A 180 6.30 -19.38 8.90
C TYR A 180 5.41 -20.46 8.26
N HIS A 181 6.02 -21.58 7.91
CA HIS A 181 5.33 -22.71 7.30
C HIS A 181 5.86 -24.06 7.75
N LYS A 182 4.99 -24.89 8.34
CA LYS A 182 5.28 -26.27 8.76
C LYS A 182 6.56 -26.43 9.61
N GLY A 183 6.87 -25.44 10.43
CA GLY A 183 8.08 -25.45 11.25
C GLY A 183 9.19 -24.57 10.69
N ASP A 184 9.14 -24.16 9.43
CA ASP A 184 10.22 -23.42 8.77
C ASP A 184 9.91 -21.92 8.80
N ALA A 185 10.86 -21.13 9.29
CA ALA A 185 10.80 -19.67 9.25
C ALA A 185 11.66 -19.17 8.08
N TYR A 186 11.10 -18.27 7.29
CA TYR A 186 11.77 -17.60 6.19
C TYR A 186 11.75 -16.10 6.48
N ARG A 187 12.91 -15.45 6.35
CA ARG A 187 12.95 -14.00 6.26
C ARG A 187 12.22 -13.58 5.02
N THR A 188 11.38 -12.57 5.15
CA THR A 188 10.69 -11.97 4.02
C THR A 188 10.93 -10.48 3.95
N SER A 189 10.98 -9.98 2.72
CA SER A 189 10.77 -8.57 2.42
C SER A 189 9.45 -8.43 1.69
N TRP A 190 8.77 -7.31 1.91
CA TRP A 190 7.49 -7.04 1.28
C TRP A 190 7.37 -5.57 0.90
N VAL A 191 6.52 -5.28 -0.08
CA VAL A 191 6.16 -3.92 -0.46
C VAL A 191 4.77 -3.91 -1.09
N SER A 192 3.95 -2.93 -0.73
CA SER A 192 2.70 -2.66 -1.43
C SER A 192 2.93 -1.61 -2.53
N LEU A 193 2.31 -1.82 -3.69
CA LEU A 193 2.43 -0.91 -4.83
C LEU A 193 1.21 -1.03 -5.75
N PHE A 194 1.05 -0.06 -6.65
CA PHE A 194 0.08 -0.15 -7.74
C PHE A 194 0.76 -0.60 -9.04
N ILE A 195 0.16 -1.57 -9.72
CA ILE A 195 0.53 -2.01 -11.07
C ILE A 195 -0.76 -2.08 -11.89
N GLU A 196 -0.80 -1.39 -13.03
CA GLU A 196 -1.97 -1.40 -13.95
C GLU A 196 -3.31 -1.11 -13.21
N GLU A 197 -3.34 -0.07 -12.36
CA GLU A 197 -4.51 0.36 -11.58
C GLU A 197 -5.01 -0.66 -10.54
N LYS A 198 -4.17 -1.63 -10.16
CA LYS A 198 -4.48 -2.61 -9.12
C LYS A 198 -3.49 -2.52 -7.98
N LEU A 199 -3.97 -2.75 -6.76
CA LEU A 199 -3.12 -2.91 -5.58
C LEU A 199 -2.42 -4.28 -5.65
N HIS A 200 -1.12 -4.26 -5.43
CA HIS A 200 -0.29 -5.45 -5.35
C HIS A 200 0.50 -5.45 -4.04
N ILE A 201 0.76 -6.64 -3.51
CA ILE A 201 1.71 -6.87 -2.42
C ILE A 201 2.78 -7.80 -2.97
N ASN A 202 3.99 -7.26 -3.17
CA ASN A 202 5.14 -8.08 -3.49
C ASN A 202 5.62 -8.76 -2.21
N ILE A 203 5.70 -10.09 -2.20
CA ILE A 203 6.24 -10.87 -1.08
C ILE A 203 7.44 -11.63 -1.60
N HIS A 204 8.57 -11.49 -0.92
CA HIS A 204 9.80 -12.20 -1.25
C HIS A 204 10.34 -12.89 0.00
N LEU A 205 10.43 -14.21 -0.03
CA LEU A 205 11.09 -15.06 0.95
C LEU A 205 12.54 -15.32 0.53
N GLU A 206 13.47 -15.18 1.47
CA GLU A 206 14.89 -15.46 1.23
C GLU A 206 15.15 -16.96 0.96
N GLY A 207 16.06 -17.22 0.02
CA GLY A 207 16.54 -18.57 -0.31
C GLY A 207 15.85 -19.21 -1.52
N GLU A 208 16.19 -20.49 -1.75
CA GLU A 208 15.83 -21.22 -2.98
C GLU A 208 14.89 -22.42 -2.70
N SER A 209 14.22 -22.42 -1.55
CA SER A 209 13.28 -23.49 -1.19
C SER A 209 12.07 -23.50 -2.12
N GLN A 210 11.36 -24.63 -2.22
CA GLN A 210 10.09 -24.67 -2.96
C GLN A 210 9.09 -23.67 -2.37
N THR A 211 9.07 -23.49 -1.05
CA THR A 211 8.25 -22.49 -0.36
C THR A 211 8.59 -21.07 -0.83
N ALA A 212 9.87 -20.72 -0.95
CA ALA A 212 10.28 -19.42 -1.48
C ALA A 212 9.82 -19.25 -2.94
N GLN A 213 10.05 -20.25 -3.79
CA GLN A 213 9.59 -20.21 -5.19
C GLN A 213 8.06 -20.11 -5.32
N ASP A 214 7.33 -20.66 -4.36
CA ASP A 214 5.86 -20.65 -4.36
C ASP A 214 5.25 -19.34 -3.86
N TRP A 215 6.05 -18.49 -3.19
CA TRP A 215 5.61 -17.23 -2.57
C TRP A 215 6.25 -15.97 -3.17
N ASN A 216 7.41 -16.09 -3.82
CA ASN A 216 8.19 -15.00 -4.42
C ASN A 216 7.51 -14.43 -5.67
N PHE A 217 6.35 -13.81 -5.46
CA PHE A 217 5.50 -13.25 -6.47
C PHE A 217 5.05 -11.85 -6.11
N ASP A 218 4.63 -11.15 -7.14
CA ASP A 218 3.82 -9.97 -7.03
C ASP A 218 2.34 -10.39 -6.99
N TRP A 219 1.70 -10.21 -5.84
CA TRP A 219 0.35 -10.67 -5.60
C TRP A 219 -0.64 -9.54 -5.80
N GLU A 220 -1.62 -9.71 -6.70
CA GLU A 220 -2.78 -8.82 -6.77
C GLU A 220 -3.55 -8.93 -5.45
N ALA A 221 -3.80 -7.81 -4.79
CA ALA A 221 -4.36 -7.75 -3.44
C ALA A 221 -5.67 -6.97 -3.40
N ILE A 222 -6.65 -7.51 -2.67
CA ILE A 222 -7.95 -6.86 -2.45
C ILE A 222 -8.23 -6.90 -0.94
N ILE A 223 -8.35 -5.73 -0.32
CA ILE A 223 -8.81 -5.60 1.06
C ILE A 223 -10.31 -5.87 1.05
N THR A 224 -10.74 -6.99 1.62
CA THR A 224 -12.17 -7.39 1.63
C THR A 224 -12.87 -6.97 2.92
N GLU A 225 -12.14 -6.94 4.03
CA GLU A 225 -12.57 -6.55 5.38
C GLU A 225 -11.36 -5.93 6.10
N ASP A 226 -11.57 -5.21 7.21
CA ASP A 226 -10.49 -4.53 7.96
C ASP A 226 -9.40 -5.47 8.50
N ASP A 227 -9.69 -6.77 8.57
CA ASP A 227 -8.80 -7.82 9.05
C ASP A 227 -8.46 -8.87 7.98
N THR A 228 -8.92 -8.71 6.74
CA THR A 228 -8.79 -9.76 5.72
C THR A 228 -8.43 -9.19 4.36
N ILE A 229 -7.33 -9.70 3.80
CA ILE A 229 -6.85 -9.37 2.46
C ILE A 229 -6.87 -10.64 1.61
N GLU A 230 -7.49 -10.56 0.45
CA GLU A 230 -7.40 -11.59 -0.57
C GLU A 230 -6.20 -11.31 -1.47
N ILE A 231 -5.33 -12.30 -1.66
CA ILE A 231 -4.17 -12.22 -2.55
C ILE A 231 -4.25 -13.27 -3.65
N THR A 232 -3.96 -12.87 -4.89
CA THR A 232 -4.11 -13.71 -6.08
C THR A 232 -2.89 -13.60 -6.98
N ASN A 233 -2.43 -14.73 -7.51
CA ASN A 233 -1.44 -14.78 -8.58
C ASN A 233 -1.76 -15.98 -9.49
N GLN A 234 -2.20 -15.70 -10.72
CA GLN A 234 -2.62 -16.72 -11.68
C GLN A 234 -3.70 -17.68 -11.13
N ASP A 235 -3.39 -18.95 -10.94
CA ASP A 235 -4.26 -19.98 -10.38
C ASP A 235 -4.19 -20.06 -8.85
N LYS A 236 -3.22 -19.38 -8.22
CA LYS A 236 -3.05 -19.33 -6.77
C LYS A 236 -3.92 -18.23 -6.18
N LYS A 237 -4.64 -18.58 -5.12
CA LYS A 237 -5.55 -17.65 -4.44
C LYS A 237 -5.62 -17.95 -2.95
N TYR A 238 -5.36 -16.95 -2.12
CA TYR A 238 -5.36 -17.07 -0.66
C TYR A 238 -6.10 -15.90 -0.02
N THR A 239 -6.65 -16.12 1.17
CA THR A 239 -6.87 -15.03 2.13
C THR A 239 -5.75 -15.03 3.14
N ILE A 240 -5.26 -13.84 3.47
CA ILE A 240 -4.48 -13.60 4.66
C ILE A 240 -5.40 -12.90 5.65
N GLN A 241 -5.58 -13.51 6.82
CA GLN A 241 -6.48 -13.01 7.85
C GLN A 241 -5.69 -12.61 9.10
N LYS A 242 -5.82 -11.35 9.47
CA LYS A 242 -5.20 -10.72 10.62
C LYS A 242 -5.78 -11.28 11.92
N LYS A 243 -4.91 -11.58 12.87
CA LYS A 243 -5.23 -11.96 14.24
C LYS A 243 -4.36 -11.13 15.17
N CYS A 244 -5.01 -10.20 15.87
CA CYS A 244 -4.38 -9.31 16.83
C CYS A 244 -4.69 -9.72 18.27
N ALA A 245 -4.02 -9.06 19.23
CA ALA A 245 -4.23 -9.29 20.66
C ALA A 245 -4.01 -10.76 21.06
N VAL A 246 -3.00 -11.38 20.47
CA VAL A 246 -2.51 -12.68 20.92
C VAL A 246 -1.86 -12.46 22.29
N GLU A 247 -2.52 -12.91 23.36
CA GLU A 247 -1.98 -12.80 24.72
C GLU A 247 -0.57 -13.39 24.77
N ASN A 248 0.37 -12.62 25.33
CA ASN A 248 1.82 -12.83 25.28
C ASN A 248 2.37 -12.68 23.86
N SER A 249 2.73 -11.44 23.50
CA SER A 249 3.49 -11.03 22.32
C SER A 249 4.78 -11.86 22.17
N CYS A 250 4.64 -13.06 21.64
CA CYS A 250 5.69 -13.64 20.83
C CYS A 250 5.87 -12.69 19.66
N ASP A 251 6.96 -11.96 19.60
CA ASP A 251 7.48 -11.62 18.28
C ASP A 251 7.73 -12.98 17.60
N TYR A 252 7.02 -13.23 16.49
CA TYR A 252 6.77 -14.58 16.03
C TYR A 252 8.06 -15.25 15.56
N VAL A 253 8.38 -16.41 16.16
CA VAL A 253 9.43 -17.36 15.73
C VAL A 253 10.84 -16.75 15.65
N GLU A 254 11.01 -15.46 15.93
CA GLU A 254 12.28 -14.76 16.07
C GLU A 254 12.37 -14.22 17.50
N PHE A 255 13.02 -14.98 18.36
CA PHE A 255 13.30 -14.55 19.72
C PHE A 255 14.49 -13.60 19.68
N ARG A 256 14.23 -12.33 19.99
CA ARG A 256 15.22 -11.27 20.03
C ARG A 256 15.73 -11.08 21.45
N GLU A 257 17.04 -10.98 21.59
CA GLU A 257 17.69 -10.62 22.84
C GLU A 257 18.83 -9.63 22.58
N CYS A 258 19.08 -8.79 23.58
CA CYS A 258 20.15 -7.81 23.53
C CYS A 258 21.52 -8.46 23.40
N ALA A 259 22.35 -7.88 22.55
CA ALA A 259 23.75 -8.26 22.42
C ALA A 259 24.48 -8.17 23.77
N LEU A 260 25.26 -9.21 24.11
CA LEU A 260 26.14 -9.25 25.28
C LEU A 260 27.21 -8.18 25.16
N GLU A 261 27.63 -7.61 26.29
CA GLU A 261 28.67 -6.59 26.30
C GLU A 261 29.96 -7.09 25.62
N GLY A 262 30.38 -6.38 24.57
CA GLY A 262 31.58 -6.70 23.79
C GLY A 262 31.38 -7.74 22.67
N PHE A 263 30.14 -8.15 22.38
CA PHE A 263 29.81 -9.06 21.28
C PHE A 263 28.63 -8.52 20.48
N ASP A 264 28.79 -8.37 19.16
CA ASP A 264 27.71 -7.90 18.28
C ASP A 264 26.79 -9.05 17.81
N ASP A 265 27.19 -10.31 18.05
CA ASP A 265 26.53 -11.51 17.52
C ASP A 265 26.18 -12.54 18.61
N LYS A 266 26.28 -12.17 19.89
CA LYS A 266 25.95 -13.06 21.03
C LYS A 266 24.90 -12.43 21.93
N ALA A 267 23.91 -13.20 22.33
CA ALA A 267 22.96 -12.86 23.38
C ALA A 267 22.72 -14.06 24.31
N GLU A 268 22.23 -13.80 25.52
CA GLU A 268 21.74 -14.83 26.45
C GLU A 268 20.21 -14.89 26.37
N PHE A 269 19.69 -16.05 26.00
CA PHE A 269 18.27 -16.30 25.80
C PHE A 269 17.68 -17.12 26.95
N THR A 270 16.57 -16.64 27.51
CA THR A 270 15.76 -17.40 28.48
C THR A 270 14.65 -18.14 27.74
N LEU A 271 14.96 -19.29 27.14
CA LEU A 271 14.02 -20.03 26.28
C LEU A 271 12.73 -20.49 27.00
N ASP A 272 12.79 -20.69 28.32
CA ASP A 272 11.62 -20.98 29.16
C ASP A 272 10.56 -19.87 29.06
N GLY A 273 10.98 -18.62 28.87
CA GLY A 273 10.08 -17.47 28.70
C GLY A 273 9.22 -17.56 27.44
N TYR A 274 9.65 -18.31 26.42
CA TYR A 274 8.93 -18.47 25.16
C TYR A 274 8.08 -19.74 25.08
N LYS A 275 8.01 -20.57 26.13
CA LYS A 275 7.28 -21.85 26.06
C LYS A 275 5.77 -21.66 25.90
N GLU A 276 5.16 -20.81 26.72
CA GLU A 276 3.72 -20.50 26.65
C GLU A 276 3.36 -19.95 25.28
N CYS A 277 4.20 -19.05 24.81
CA CYS A 277 4.20 -18.48 23.48
C CYS A 277 4.20 -19.55 22.37
N ILE A 278 5.17 -20.46 22.36
CA ILE A 278 5.25 -21.54 21.36
C ILE A 278 3.99 -22.41 21.34
N VAL A 279 3.41 -22.68 22.53
CA VAL A 279 2.22 -23.51 22.69
C VAL A 279 0.97 -22.80 22.17
N SER A 280 0.82 -21.50 22.38
CA SER A 280 -0.36 -20.73 21.91
C SER A 280 -0.51 -20.75 20.39
N LEU A 281 0.59 -20.95 19.65
CA LEU A 281 0.61 -21.05 18.20
C LEU A 281 0.20 -22.43 17.64
N GLN A 282 -0.02 -23.44 18.50
CA GLN A 282 -0.32 -24.78 18.05
C GLN A 282 -1.82 -25.10 18.16
N GLU A 283 -2.43 -25.45 17.02
CA GLU A 283 -3.80 -25.97 17.00
C GLU A 283 -3.90 -27.31 17.75
N ASN A 284 -4.92 -27.47 18.60
CA ASN A 284 -5.23 -28.69 19.36
C ASN A 284 -4.15 -29.12 20.37
N ILE A 285 -3.34 -28.19 20.86
CA ILE A 285 -2.42 -28.43 21.98
C ILE A 285 -2.92 -27.64 23.19
N ASN A 286 -3.17 -28.35 24.30
CA ASN A 286 -3.63 -27.75 25.56
C ASN A 286 -2.46 -27.00 26.23
N THR A 287 -2.75 -26.12 27.19
CA THR A 287 -1.77 -25.32 27.94
C THR A 287 -0.73 -26.15 28.72
N ASP A 288 -0.95 -27.45 28.90
CA ASP A 288 -0.07 -28.35 29.67
C ASP A 288 0.96 -29.08 28.78
N ALA A 289 1.33 -28.52 27.63
CA ALA A 289 2.34 -29.13 26.75
C ALA A 289 3.78 -28.94 27.24
N GLU A 290 4.59 -29.99 27.11
CA GLU A 290 6.02 -29.94 27.40
C GLU A 290 6.77 -29.40 26.17
N VAL A 291 7.63 -28.39 26.38
CA VAL A 291 8.48 -27.80 25.32
C VAL A 291 9.95 -28.02 25.67
N THR A 292 10.70 -28.59 24.73
CA THR A 292 12.16 -28.83 24.83
C THR A 292 12.86 -28.28 23.59
N PHE A 293 14.11 -27.83 23.73
CA PHE A 293 14.83 -27.12 22.68
C PHE A 293 16.11 -27.85 22.26
N PHE A 294 16.48 -27.74 20.97
CA PHE A 294 17.57 -28.47 20.35
C PHE A 294 18.29 -27.61 19.30
N SER A 295 19.60 -27.79 19.13
CA SER A 295 20.35 -27.08 18.07
C SER A 295 20.12 -27.67 16.67
N THR A 296 19.66 -28.93 16.57
CA THR A 296 19.42 -29.60 15.29
C THR A 296 18.10 -30.37 15.28
N TYR A 297 17.54 -30.58 14.08
CA TYR A 297 16.32 -31.37 13.91
C TYR A 297 16.52 -32.84 14.33
N ALA A 298 17.67 -33.44 14.00
CA ALA A 298 17.98 -34.83 14.35
C ALA A 298 18.05 -35.02 15.88
N ASP A 299 18.68 -34.08 16.59
CA ASP A 299 18.69 -34.06 18.05
C ASP A 299 17.28 -33.96 18.63
N ALA A 300 16.38 -33.18 18.01
CA ALA A 300 14.99 -33.07 18.43
C ALA A 300 14.18 -34.37 18.17
N GLU A 301 14.44 -35.07 17.07
CA GLU A 301 13.81 -36.36 16.78
C GLU A 301 14.27 -37.45 17.75
N GLU A 302 15.58 -37.53 18.02
CA GLU A 302 16.20 -38.52 18.89
C GLU A 302 16.23 -38.13 20.39
N GLU A 303 15.78 -36.92 20.70
CA GLU A 303 15.78 -36.31 22.05
C GLU A 303 17.17 -36.32 22.70
N GLN A 304 18.19 -35.97 21.92
CA GLN A 304 19.58 -35.86 22.35
C GLN A 304 19.99 -34.40 22.50
N ASN A 305 21.03 -34.12 23.28
CA ASN A 305 21.65 -32.78 23.34
C ASN A 305 20.66 -31.61 23.61
N ILE A 306 19.70 -31.83 24.52
CA ILE A 306 18.71 -30.81 24.92
C ILE A 306 19.43 -29.53 25.36
N LEU A 307 18.98 -28.38 24.87
CA LEU A 307 19.50 -27.07 25.26
C LEU A 307 18.99 -26.68 26.65
N ASP A 308 19.81 -25.94 27.40
CA ASP A 308 19.39 -25.36 28.66
C ASP A 308 18.39 -24.23 28.39
N ALA A 309 17.12 -24.47 28.74
CA ALA A 309 16.05 -23.52 28.47
C ALA A 309 16.08 -22.30 29.41
N SER A 310 16.78 -22.38 30.54
CA SER A 310 16.84 -21.29 31.52
C SER A 310 17.87 -20.23 31.12
N THR A 311 18.98 -20.65 30.50
CA THR A 311 20.04 -19.76 30.01
C THR A 311 20.74 -20.40 28.80
N TYR A 312 20.49 -19.88 27.60
CA TYR A 312 21.12 -20.35 26.37
C TYR A 312 21.87 -19.24 25.64
N THR A 313 23.15 -19.45 25.29
CA THR A 313 23.89 -18.51 24.44
C THR A 313 23.96 -19.03 23.01
N ASN A 314 23.61 -18.20 22.04
CA ASN A 314 23.63 -18.57 20.63
C ASN A 314 25.05 -18.82 20.09
N THR A 315 25.17 -19.67 19.08
CA THR A 315 26.42 -20.03 18.40
C THR A 315 26.63 -19.28 17.08
N THR A 316 25.54 -18.87 16.42
CA THR A 316 25.52 -18.01 15.22
C THR A 316 24.47 -16.92 15.38
N ASN A 317 24.53 -15.84 14.61
CA ASN A 317 23.46 -14.85 14.54
C ASN A 317 23.09 -14.61 13.06
N PRO A 318 21.83 -14.88 12.65
CA PRO A 318 20.79 -15.57 13.39
C PRO A 318 21.15 -17.05 13.69
N GLN A 319 20.48 -17.66 14.67
CA GLN A 319 20.58 -19.10 14.93
C GLN A 319 19.21 -19.77 14.84
N LEU A 320 19.13 -20.83 14.03
CA LEU A 320 17.99 -21.74 14.03
C LEU A 320 18.07 -22.70 15.24
N VAL A 321 16.98 -22.80 15.99
CA VAL A 321 16.78 -23.74 17.10
C VAL A 321 15.48 -24.51 16.86
N PHE A 322 15.40 -25.74 17.34
CA PHE A 322 14.25 -26.62 17.15
C PHE A 322 13.54 -26.81 18.48
N ALA A 323 12.26 -26.47 18.55
CA ALA A 323 11.42 -26.68 19.72
C ALA A 323 10.51 -27.90 19.50
N LYS A 324 10.66 -28.92 20.35
CA LYS A 324 9.76 -30.08 20.38
C LYS A 324 8.66 -29.82 21.40
N ILE A 325 7.43 -29.70 20.92
CA ILE A 325 6.22 -29.61 21.73
C ILE A 325 5.62 -31.00 21.86
N ARG A 326 5.42 -31.47 23.09
CA ARG A 326 4.74 -32.74 23.39
C ARG A 326 3.45 -32.45 24.14
N ASN A 327 2.31 -32.83 23.55
CA ASN A 327 1.03 -32.74 24.22
C ASN A 327 0.95 -33.81 25.32
N SER A 328 0.79 -33.38 26.57
CA SER A 328 0.80 -34.25 27.75
C SER A 328 -0.38 -35.23 27.82
N GLU A 329 -1.49 -34.95 27.13
CA GLU A 329 -2.68 -35.81 27.12
C GLU A 329 -2.62 -36.88 26.02
N THR A 330 -2.17 -36.49 24.82
CA THR A 330 -2.20 -37.37 23.64
C THR A 330 -0.85 -38.02 23.34
N ASN A 331 0.24 -37.56 23.97
CA ASN A 331 1.63 -37.89 23.64
C ASN A 331 2.04 -37.59 22.19
N VAL A 332 1.22 -36.86 21.43
CA VAL A 332 1.58 -36.39 20.10
C VAL A 332 2.65 -35.31 20.25
N SER A 333 3.74 -35.47 19.51
CA SER A 333 4.84 -34.50 19.49
C SER A 333 4.90 -33.80 18.14
N LYS A 334 5.20 -32.51 18.16
CA LYS A 334 5.46 -31.68 16.99
C LYS A 334 6.80 -30.98 17.17
N ILE A 335 7.62 -30.94 16.14
CA ILE A 335 8.86 -30.16 16.14
C ILE A 335 8.60 -28.93 15.28
N ILE A 336 8.86 -27.76 15.85
CA ILE A 336 8.88 -26.49 15.13
C ILE A 336 10.30 -25.95 15.14
N ARG A 337 10.60 -25.01 14.25
CA ARG A 337 11.84 -24.24 14.30
C ARG A 337 11.53 -22.85 14.82
N ILE A 338 12.47 -22.31 15.57
CA ILE A 338 12.52 -20.95 16.08
C ILE A 338 13.87 -20.36 15.66
N VAL A 339 13.96 -19.04 15.61
CA VAL A 339 15.15 -18.29 15.27
C VAL A 339 15.51 -17.47 16.48
N LEU A 340 16.76 -17.54 16.90
CA LEU A 340 17.35 -16.66 17.89
C LEU A 340 18.06 -15.54 17.13
N PHE A 341 17.73 -14.31 17.47
CA PHE A 341 18.29 -13.12 16.85
C PHE A 341 18.90 -12.20 17.90
N VAL A 342 20.09 -11.71 17.60
CA VAL A 342 20.78 -10.73 18.45
C VAL A 342 20.55 -9.34 17.89
N GLU A 343 20.03 -8.45 18.72
CA GLU A 343 19.81 -7.05 18.36
C GLU A 343 20.73 -6.09 19.11
N ALA A 344 21.03 -4.97 18.46
CA ALA A 344 21.81 -3.90 19.05
C ALA A 344 20.93 -3.10 20.02
N CYS A 345 21.07 -3.36 21.31
CA CYS A 345 20.39 -2.59 22.33
C CYS A 345 21.18 -1.33 22.67
N ASN A 346 20.53 -0.17 22.58
CA ASN A 346 21.07 1.05 23.18
C ASN A 346 21.03 0.86 24.69
N ASN A 347 22.18 0.64 25.33
CA ASN A 347 22.27 0.62 26.78
C ASN A 347 22.30 2.08 27.29
N PRO A 348 21.23 2.63 27.89
CA PRO A 348 21.23 3.99 28.40
C PRO A 348 22.18 4.19 29.59
N ASP A 349 22.72 3.10 30.17
CA ASP A 349 23.59 3.15 31.35
C ASP A 349 25.08 2.88 31.06
N ALA A 350 25.50 2.86 29.79
CA ALA A 350 26.91 2.82 29.44
C ALA A 350 27.55 4.23 29.52
N SER A 351 27.73 4.74 30.74
CA SER A 351 28.48 5.98 31.05
C SER A 351 29.86 5.70 31.63
#